data_AF-A0A7S0C995-F1
#
_entry.id   AF-A0A7S0C995-F1
#
_cell.length_a   1.000
_cell.length_b   1.000
_cell.length_c   1.000
_cell.angle_alpha   90.00
_cell.angle_beta   90.00
_cell.angle_gamma   90.00
#
_symmetry.space_group_name_H-M   'P 1'
#
loop_
_entity.id
_entity.type
_entity.pdbx_description
1 polymer ?
#
loop_
_entity_poly.entity_id
_entity_poly.type
_entity_poly.pdbx_seq_one_letter_code
_entity_poly.pdbx_strand_id
1 'polypeptide(L)'
;GGSLVSQTVCTKFKGDLGSLMTNIGTTRSRYIRCLKPNTKKQPYLMQHNSSVEQLRCAGVVAAVTISRSAFPNRLDLETALERFSCLTNSQQKHSMATGDINTRLEKLLDPLLKDLETKKEGKILKGYVCGKTRIYFRAGALEFLESQRISSMGSWATEIQRRIRGFVALAKFISLRSSAIKVQAVARSYAKQRLFHRSRRALISIQNWVRGINCRAALDTLRKNTNASKIQSYWRMVRAVSSLAEYRVAAVIIQSQLRGARQRPIYRAALAESIEESKFENQLKSLQRKLEEAEKRRIEAEKKRLEAEKRAAEAPEKIVVVHKEVPSRSNSAAYQQLVTQNDTEAQELIKRQQKQIDEQYQLLEQ
;
A
#
# COMPACT_ATOMS: atom_id res chain seq x y z
N GLY A 1 -122.21 -73.65 -43.81
CA GLY A 1 -121.86 -72.70 -44.89
C GLY A 1 -120.41 -72.29 -44.73
N GLY A 2 -119.52 -72.83 -45.56
CA GLY A 2 -118.10 -72.50 -45.54
C GLY A 2 -117.85 -71.27 -46.42
N SER A 3 -117.49 -70.14 -45.81
CA SER A 3 -117.02 -68.96 -46.54
C SER A 3 -115.63 -69.28 -47.10
N LEU A 4 -115.58 -69.73 -48.36
CA LEU A 4 -114.37 -69.82 -49.16
C LEU A 4 -113.89 -68.40 -49.50
N VAL A 5 -113.31 -67.71 -48.51
CA VAL A 5 -112.54 -66.50 -48.78
C VAL A 5 -111.31 -66.93 -49.56
N SER A 6 -111.24 -66.59 -50.85
CA SER A 6 -110.09 -66.88 -51.69
C SER A 6 -108.83 -66.33 -51.02
N GLN A 7 -107.80 -67.16 -50.88
CA GLN A 7 -106.54 -66.76 -50.28
C GLN A 7 -105.93 -65.60 -51.07
N THR A 8 -105.89 -64.41 -50.46
CA THR A 8 -105.28 -63.21 -51.05
C THR A 8 -103.80 -63.17 -50.70
N VAL A 9 -103.01 -62.46 -51.52
CA VAL A 9 -101.58 -62.20 -51.24
C VAL A 9 -101.41 -61.60 -49.83
N CYS A 10 -102.29 -60.69 -49.42
CA CYS A 10 -102.27 -60.08 -48.09
C CYS A 10 -102.53 -61.11 -46.98
N THR A 11 -103.48 -62.03 -47.16
CA THR A 11 -103.75 -63.08 -46.15
C THR A 11 -102.61 -64.07 -46.00
N LYS A 12 -101.91 -64.40 -47.10
CA LYS A 12 -100.71 -65.25 -47.07
C LYS A 12 -99.55 -64.54 -46.36
N PHE A 13 -99.26 -63.30 -46.75
CA PHE A 13 -98.22 -62.49 -46.10
C PHE A 13 -98.48 -62.30 -44.60
N LYS A 14 -99.73 -62.05 -44.19
CA LYS A 14 -100.09 -61.93 -42.77
C LYS A 14 -99.85 -63.24 -42.01
N GLY A 15 -100.18 -64.38 -42.61
CA GLY A 15 -99.91 -65.70 -42.04
C GLY A 15 -98.40 -65.95 -41.87
N ASP A 16 -97.63 -65.69 -42.91
CA ASP A 16 -96.18 -65.88 -42.93
C ASP A 16 -95.48 -64.96 -41.91
N LEU A 17 -95.85 -63.67 -41.86
CA LEU A 17 -95.32 -62.71 -40.89
C LEU A 17 -95.72 -63.09 -39.45
N GLY A 18 -96.95 -63.57 -39.24
CA GLY A 18 -97.41 -64.04 -37.93
C GLY A 18 -96.59 -65.23 -37.43
N SER A 19 -96.35 -66.22 -38.29
CA SER A 19 -95.49 -67.36 -37.97
C SER A 19 -94.06 -66.93 -37.63
N LEU A 20 -93.49 -66.01 -38.42
CA LEU A 20 -92.16 -65.45 -38.17
C LEU A 20 -92.08 -64.73 -36.81
N MET A 21 -93.06 -63.89 -36.48
CA MET A 21 -93.07 -63.15 -35.20
C MET A 21 -93.20 -64.09 -34.00
N THR A 22 -93.99 -65.16 -34.11
CA THR A 22 -94.08 -66.20 -33.07
C THR A 22 -92.73 -66.90 -32.86
N ASN A 23 -92.03 -67.26 -33.94
CA ASN A 23 -90.70 -67.87 -33.85
C ASN A 23 -89.64 -66.91 -33.29
N ILE A 24 -89.68 -65.63 -33.65
CA ILE A 24 -88.77 -64.63 -33.06
C ILE A 24 -89.05 -64.47 -31.56
N GLY A 25 -90.31 -64.49 -31.15
CA GLY A 25 -90.74 -64.33 -29.75
C GLY A 25 -90.24 -65.42 -28.80
N THR A 26 -89.92 -66.62 -29.30
CA THR A 26 -89.34 -67.71 -28.48
C THR A 26 -87.82 -67.59 -28.32
N THR A 27 -87.17 -66.70 -29.07
CA THR A 27 -85.71 -66.55 -29.09
C THR A 27 -85.24 -65.26 -28.43
N ARG A 28 -83.98 -65.24 -27.98
CA ARG A 28 -83.33 -64.01 -27.50
C ARG A 28 -82.91 -63.15 -28.69
N SER A 29 -83.67 -62.09 -28.95
CA SER A 29 -83.40 -61.16 -30.06
C SER A 29 -82.18 -60.27 -29.82
N ARG A 30 -81.33 -60.11 -30.84
CA ARG A 30 -80.26 -59.12 -30.90
C ARG A 30 -80.54 -58.17 -32.07
N TYR A 31 -80.55 -56.87 -31.79
CA TYR A 31 -80.89 -55.85 -32.78
C TYR A 31 -79.62 -55.29 -33.43
N ILE A 32 -79.56 -55.31 -34.77
CA ILE A 32 -78.55 -54.61 -35.58
C ILE A 32 -79.32 -53.60 -36.45
N ARG A 33 -78.92 -52.33 -36.40
CA ARG A 33 -79.53 -51.25 -37.19
C ARG A 33 -78.53 -50.79 -38.24
N CYS A 34 -78.88 -50.99 -39.51
CA CYS A 34 -78.07 -50.51 -40.63
C CYS A 34 -78.40 -49.04 -40.92
N LEU A 35 -77.38 -48.22 -41.16
CA LEU A 35 -77.53 -46.81 -41.54
C LEU A 35 -76.86 -46.58 -42.89
N LYS A 36 -77.56 -45.86 -43.78
CA LYS A 36 -77.00 -45.39 -45.05
C LYS A 36 -76.43 -43.99 -44.84
N PRO A 37 -75.09 -43.80 -44.86
CA PRO A 37 -74.47 -42.52 -44.51
C PRO A 37 -74.70 -41.45 -45.58
N ASN A 38 -74.81 -41.81 -46.85
CA ASN A 38 -75.11 -40.89 -47.94
C ASN A 38 -75.78 -41.59 -49.13
N THR A 39 -76.50 -40.82 -49.96
CA THR A 39 -77.13 -41.31 -51.20
C THR A 39 -76.15 -41.50 -52.35
N LYS A 40 -75.02 -40.77 -52.34
CA LYS A 40 -74.00 -40.73 -53.41
C LYS A 40 -73.05 -41.94 -53.44
N LYS A 41 -73.17 -42.88 -52.50
CA LYS A 41 -72.29 -44.05 -52.31
C LYS A 41 -70.81 -43.67 -52.12
N GLN A 42 -70.53 -42.50 -51.56
CA GLN A 42 -69.16 -42.05 -51.29
C GLN A 42 -68.66 -42.54 -49.93
N PRO A 43 -67.40 -42.97 -49.81
CA PRO A 43 -66.82 -43.32 -48.52
C PRO A 43 -66.65 -42.06 -47.65
N TYR A 44 -66.74 -42.21 -46.32
CA TYR A 44 -66.53 -41.15 -45.32
C TYR A 44 -67.42 -39.89 -45.41
N LEU A 45 -68.36 -39.82 -46.35
CA LEU A 45 -69.34 -38.75 -46.44
C LEU A 45 -70.60 -39.09 -45.64
N MET A 46 -70.97 -38.26 -44.66
CA MET A 46 -72.20 -38.41 -43.90
C MET A 46 -73.17 -37.25 -44.17
N GLN A 47 -74.37 -37.57 -44.63
CA GLN A 47 -75.47 -36.62 -44.79
C GLN A 47 -76.29 -36.60 -43.51
N HIS A 48 -76.13 -35.54 -42.70
CA HIS A 48 -76.73 -35.45 -41.37
C HIS A 48 -78.25 -35.55 -41.38
N ASN A 49 -78.95 -34.79 -42.23
CA ASN A 49 -80.41 -34.79 -42.28
C ASN A 49 -80.98 -36.18 -42.59
N SER A 50 -80.44 -36.85 -43.62
CA SER A 50 -80.86 -38.22 -43.97
C SER A 50 -80.53 -39.23 -42.87
N SER A 51 -79.39 -39.08 -42.20
CA SER A 51 -78.98 -39.98 -41.11
C SER A 51 -79.87 -39.81 -39.87
N VAL A 52 -80.22 -38.59 -39.52
CA VAL A 52 -81.14 -38.29 -38.40
C VAL A 52 -82.55 -38.82 -38.69
N GLU A 53 -83.05 -38.64 -39.91
CA GLU A 53 -84.34 -39.18 -40.33
C GLU A 53 -84.37 -40.72 -40.20
N GLN A 54 -83.31 -41.40 -40.68
CA GLN A 54 -83.16 -42.84 -40.51
C GLN A 54 -83.14 -43.27 -39.05
N LEU A 55 -82.44 -42.53 -38.17
CA LEU A 55 -82.40 -42.82 -36.73
C LEU A 55 -83.78 -42.65 -36.06
N ARG A 56 -84.59 -41.68 -36.51
CA ARG A 56 -85.98 -41.51 -36.06
C ARG A 56 -86.87 -42.65 -36.53
N CYS A 57 -86.86 -42.97 -37.84
CA CYS A 57 -87.65 -44.05 -38.43
C CYS A 57 -87.27 -45.43 -37.88
N ALA A 58 -85.98 -45.67 -37.62
CA ALA A 58 -85.49 -46.91 -37.01
C ALA A 58 -85.80 -47.02 -35.51
N GLY A 59 -86.40 -45.99 -34.91
CA GLY A 59 -86.75 -45.93 -33.49
C GLY A 59 -85.55 -45.82 -32.56
N VAL A 60 -84.34 -45.54 -33.07
CA VAL A 60 -83.12 -45.42 -32.27
C VAL A 60 -83.21 -44.22 -31.35
N VAL A 61 -83.71 -43.09 -31.84
CA VAL A 61 -83.93 -41.88 -31.02
C VAL A 61 -84.91 -42.19 -29.88
N ALA A 62 -86.04 -42.81 -30.19
CA ALA A 62 -87.03 -43.19 -29.17
C ALA A 62 -86.45 -44.18 -28.13
N ALA A 63 -85.69 -45.18 -28.58
CA ALA A 63 -85.04 -46.14 -27.71
C ALA A 63 -84.00 -45.48 -26.79
N VAL A 64 -83.22 -44.52 -27.30
CA VAL A 64 -82.27 -43.73 -26.50
C VAL A 64 -83.01 -42.82 -25.52
N THR A 65 -84.09 -42.16 -25.95
CA THR A 65 -84.92 -41.31 -25.10
C THR A 65 -85.52 -42.11 -23.94
N ILE A 66 -86.08 -43.29 -24.20
CA ILE A 66 -86.59 -44.19 -23.16
C ILE A 66 -85.46 -44.68 -22.25
N SER A 67 -84.28 -44.97 -22.81
CA SER A 67 -83.11 -45.39 -22.02
C SER A 67 -82.58 -44.28 -21.11
N ARG A 68 -82.74 -43.01 -21.52
CA ARG A 68 -82.28 -41.81 -20.80
C ARG A 68 -83.33 -41.23 -19.86
N SER A 69 -84.61 -41.56 -20.00
CA SER A 69 -85.69 -40.99 -19.18
C SER A 69 -85.58 -41.37 -17.70
N ALA A 70 -84.90 -42.49 -17.39
CA ALA A 70 -84.66 -42.91 -16.02
C ALA A 70 -83.21 -42.63 -15.56
N PHE A 71 -82.21 -43.20 -16.25
CA PHE A 71 -80.80 -43.14 -15.84
C PHE A 71 -79.86 -42.96 -17.04
N PRO A 72 -79.60 -41.71 -17.46
CA PRO A 72 -78.81 -41.42 -18.66
C PRO A 72 -77.32 -41.74 -18.51
N ASN A 73 -76.79 -41.71 -17.28
CA ASN A 73 -75.37 -41.89 -16.99
C ASN A 73 -75.12 -43.21 -16.26
N ARG A 74 -74.09 -43.96 -16.68
CA ARG A 74 -73.77 -45.30 -16.13
C ARG A 74 -72.27 -45.45 -15.99
N LEU A 75 -71.83 -46.06 -14.89
CA LEU A 75 -70.42 -46.39 -14.66
C LEU A 75 -70.33 -47.83 -14.12
N ASP A 76 -69.19 -48.47 -14.34
CA ASP A 76 -68.87 -49.72 -13.68
C ASP A 76 -68.63 -49.47 -12.18
N LEU A 77 -68.97 -50.44 -11.33
CA LEU A 77 -68.99 -50.24 -9.88
C LEU A 77 -67.58 -49.90 -9.34
N GLU A 78 -66.55 -50.62 -9.78
CA GLU A 78 -65.16 -50.39 -9.38
C GLU A 78 -64.67 -49.00 -9.79
N THR A 79 -64.91 -48.62 -11.05
CA THR A 79 -64.53 -47.32 -11.58
C THR A 79 -65.20 -46.18 -10.80
N ALA A 80 -66.48 -46.32 -10.43
CA ALA A 80 -67.18 -45.31 -9.64
C ALA A 80 -66.57 -45.20 -8.23
N LEU A 81 -66.22 -46.32 -7.61
CA LEU A 81 -65.63 -46.37 -6.27
C LEU A 81 -64.27 -45.71 -6.23
N GLU A 82 -63.37 -46.06 -7.15
CA GLU A 82 -62.04 -45.47 -7.25
C GLU A 82 -62.13 -43.96 -7.51
N ARG A 83 -62.97 -43.58 -8.47
CA ARG A 83 -63.11 -42.19 -8.93
C ARG A 83 -63.60 -41.25 -7.84
N PHE A 84 -64.60 -41.67 -7.06
CA PHE A 84 -65.20 -40.87 -5.99
C PHE A 84 -64.64 -41.17 -4.59
N SER A 85 -63.70 -42.12 -4.45
CA SER A 85 -63.04 -42.42 -3.18
C SER A 85 -62.37 -41.21 -2.53
N CYS A 86 -61.90 -40.25 -3.34
CA CYS A 86 -61.27 -39.01 -2.88
C CYS A 86 -62.23 -38.07 -2.14
N LEU A 87 -63.54 -38.26 -2.25
CA LEU A 87 -64.56 -37.51 -1.52
C LEU A 87 -64.84 -38.06 -0.11
N THR A 88 -64.28 -39.23 0.23
CA THR A 88 -64.47 -39.82 1.57
C THR A 88 -63.58 -39.17 2.62
N ASN A 89 -64.14 -39.00 3.81
CA ASN A 89 -63.36 -38.65 5.00
C ASN A 89 -62.64 -39.89 5.58
N SER A 90 -61.67 -39.66 6.47
CA SER A 90 -60.85 -40.74 7.04
C SER A 90 -61.68 -41.78 7.80
N GLN A 91 -62.78 -41.39 8.43
CA GLN A 91 -63.67 -42.30 9.16
C GLN A 91 -64.48 -43.19 8.22
N GLN A 92 -65.00 -42.64 7.12
CA GLN A 92 -65.69 -43.40 6.07
C GLN A 92 -64.76 -44.41 5.40
N LYS A 93 -63.48 -44.06 5.16
CA LYS A 93 -62.51 -45.00 4.57
C LYS A 93 -62.37 -46.29 5.38
N HIS A 94 -62.33 -46.21 6.72
CA HIS A 94 -62.28 -47.40 7.58
C HIS A 94 -63.58 -48.22 7.53
N SER A 95 -64.74 -47.56 7.52
CA SER A 95 -66.04 -48.24 7.39
C SER A 95 -66.26 -48.90 6.01
N MET A 96 -65.53 -48.44 4.99
CA MET A 96 -65.57 -48.95 3.63
C MET A 96 -64.53 -50.05 3.35
N ALA A 97 -63.70 -50.43 4.32
CA ALA A 97 -62.73 -51.51 4.15
C ALA A 97 -63.38 -52.91 4.15
N THR A 98 -64.57 -53.03 4.73
CA THR A 98 -65.31 -54.28 4.89
C THR A 98 -66.68 -54.20 4.19
N GLY A 99 -66.95 -55.14 3.27
CA GLY A 99 -68.22 -55.29 2.58
C GLY A 99 -68.13 -55.33 1.05
N ASP A 100 -69.22 -55.78 0.42
CA ASP A 100 -69.35 -55.85 -1.04
C ASP A 100 -69.26 -54.46 -1.70
N ILE A 101 -68.82 -54.42 -2.95
CA ILE A 101 -68.61 -53.20 -3.74
C ILE A 101 -69.88 -52.30 -3.74
N ASN A 102 -71.06 -52.91 -3.80
CA ASN A 102 -72.33 -52.19 -3.75
C ASN A 102 -72.56 -51.49 -2.40
N THR A 103 -72.34 -52.19 -1.28
CA THR A 103 -72.50 -51.60 0.06
C THR A 103 -71.51 -50.46 0.30
N ARG A 104 -70.30 -50.59 -0.26
CA ARG A 104 -69.28 -49.56 -0.23
C ARG A 104 -69.73 -48.33 -1.03
N LEU A 105 -70.20 -48.51 -2.26
CA LEU A 105 -70.74 -47.40 -3.06
C LEU A 105 -71.95 -46.72 -2.41
N GLU A 106 -72.83 -47.48 -1.77
CA GLU A 106 -73.99 -46.91 -1.08
C GLU A 106 -73.56 -46.05 0.10
N LYS A 107 -72.64 -46.54 0.95
CA LYS A 107 -72.05 -45.77 2.05
C LYS A 107 -71.33 -44.50 1.58
N LEU A 108 -70.73 -44.54 0.39
CA LEU A 108 -70.05 -43.40 -0.23
C LEU A 108 -71.05 -42.36 -0.74
N LEU A 109 -72.06 -42.80 -1.50
CA LEU A 109 -72.92 -41.94 -2.30
C LEU A 109 -74.13 -41.43 -1.54
N ASP A 110 -74.67 -42.19 -0.58
CA ASP A 110 -75.81 -41.76 0.25
C ASP A 110 -75.58 -40.41 0.96
N PRO A 111 -74.45 -40.16 1.65
CA PRO A 111 -74.21 -38.86 2.27
C PRO A 111 -73.92 -37.76 1.25
N LEU A 112 -73.31 -38.08 0.11
CA LEU A 112 -72.91 -37.10 -0.91
C LEU A 112 -74.08 -36.64 -1.78
N LEU A 113 -75.05 -37.51 -2.04
CA LEU A 113 -76.20 -37.24 -2.91
C LEU A 113 -77.49 -36.95 -2.16
N LYS A 114 -77.45 -36.85 -0.82
CA LYS A 114 -78.61 -36.59 0.03
C LYS A 114 -79.39 -35.34 -0.40
N ASP A 115 -78.68 -34.29 -0.81
CA ASP A 115 -79.27 -33.01 -1.24
C ASP A 115 -80.00 -33.11 -2.59
N LEU A 116 -79.72 -34.15 -3.39
CA LEU A 116 -80.33 -34.42 -4.68
C LEU A 116 -81.47 -35.44 -4.60
N GLU A 117 -81.79 -35.94 -3.40
CA GLU A 117 -82.91 -36.84 -3.20
C GLU A 117 -84.24 -36.09 -3.37
N THR A 118 -85.09 -36.59 -4.27
CA THR A 118 -86.41 -36.01 -4.52
C THR A 118 -87.50 -36.90 -3.95
N LYS A 119 -88.44 -36.32 -3.18
CA LYS A 119 -89.64 -37.03 -2.73
C LYS A 119 -90.72 -36.91 -3.81
N LYS A 120 -91.11 -38.03 -4.42
CA LYS A 120 -92.32 -38.13 -5.24
C LYS A 120 -93.20 -39.23 -4.66
N GLU A 121 -94.49 -38.93 -4.47
CA GLU A 121 -95.50 -39.92 -4.04
C GLU A 121 -95.13 -40.68 -2.75
N GLY A 122 -94.55 -39.98 -1.77
CA GLY A 122 -94.14 -40.59 -0.49
C GLY A 122 -92.89 -41.48 -0.56
N LYS A 123 -92.29 -41.70 -1.74
CA LYS A 123 -91.04 -42.45 -1.91
C LYS A 123 -89.85 -41.49 -2.09
N ILE A 124 -88.77 -41.77 -1.35
CA ILE A 124 -87.49 -41.08 -1.53
C ILE A 124 -86.84 -41.64 -2.79
N LEU A 125 -86.67 -40.79 -3.78
CA LEU A 125 -86.00 -41.17 -5.01
C LEU A 125 -84.53 -40.76 -4.94
N LYS A 126 -83.65 -41.75 -4.72
CA LYS A 126 -82.21 -41.57 -4.73
C LYS A 126 -81.73 -41.08 -6.11
N GLY A 127 -80.65 -40.28 -6.11
CA GLY A 127 -79.98 -39.79 -7.32
C GLY A 127 -79.29 -40.89 -8.14
N TYR A 128 -79.20 -42.12 -7.59
CA TYR A 128 -78.53 -43.26 -8.20
C TYR A 128 -79.21 -44.59 -7.85
N VAL A 129 -78.89 -45.64 -8.60
CA VAL A 129 -79.26 -47.04 -8.33
C VAL A 129 -78.07 -47.96 -8.64
N CYS A 130 -77.73 -48.85 -7.71
CA CYS A 130 -76.72 -49.88 -7.90
C CYS A 130 -77.33 -51.11 -8.59
N GLY A 131 -76.78 -51.49 -9.75
CA GLY A 131 -77.08 -52.76 -10.40
C GLY A 131 -76.09 -53.86 -10.00
N LYS A 132 -76.11 -54.99 -10.71
CA LYS A 132 -75.17 -56.11 -10.45
C LYS A 132 -73.72 -55.77 -10.83
N THR A 133 -73.53 -55.08 -11.95
CA THR A 133 -72.20 -54.77 -12.51
C THR A 133 -71.94 -53.27 -12.69
N ARG A 134 -73.01 -52.46 -12.70
CA ARG A 134 -72.97 -51.04 -13.02
C ARG A 134 -73.83 -50.24 -12.09
N ILE A 135 -73.41 -49.01 -11.83
CA ILE A 135 -74.20 -47.98 -11.17
C ILE A 135 -74.86 -47.07 -12.21
N TYR A 136 -76.10 -46.68 -11.93
CA TYR A 136 -76.95 -45.88 -12.79
C TYR A 136 -77.25 -44.56 -12.09
N PHE A 137 -76.95 -43.43 -12.74
CA PHE A 137 -77.17 -42.10 -12.20
C PHE A 137 -78.30 -41.40 -12.93
N ARG A 138 -79.12 -40.67 -12.16
CA ARG A 138 -80.09 -39.73 -12.72
C ARG A 138 -79.38 -38.54 -13.35
N ALA A 139 -80.11 -37.82 -14.20
CA ALA A 139 -79.62 -36.56 -14.77
C ALA A 139 -79.18 -35.60 -13.64
N GLY A 140 -78.03 -34.93 -13.81
CA GLY A 140 -77.45 -34.01 -12.82
C GLY A 140 -76.67 -34.66 -11.67
N ALA A 141 -76.97 -35.91 -11.28
CA ALA A 141 -76.33 -36.53 -10.11
C ALA A 141 -74.82 -36.77 -10.31
N LEU A 142 -74.42 -37.26 -11.49
CA LEU A 142 -73.00 -37.48 -11.79
C LEU A 142 -72.23 -36.16 -11.93
N GLU A 143 -72.84 -35.13 -12.52
CA GLU A 143 -72.24 -33.80 -12.70
C GLU A 143 -71.98 -33.13 -11.35
N PHE A 144 -72.92 -33.27 -10.40
CA PHE A 144 -72.74 -32.79 -9.04
C PHE A 144 -71.58 -33.47 -8.31
N LEU A 145 -71.45 -34.79 -8.42
CA LEU A 145 -70.32 -35.53 -7.83
C LEU A 145 -68.97 -35.11 -8.42
N GLU A 146 -68.91 -34.89 -9.75
CA GLU A 146 -67.69 -34.40 -10.39
C GLU A 146 -67.33 -32.99 -9.95
N SER A 147 -68.32 -32.10 -9.81
CA SER A 147 -68.11 -30.75 -9.31
C SER A 147 -67.52 -30.76 -7.89
N GLN A 148 -68.08 -31.59 -6.98
CA GLN A 148 -67.52 -31.76 -5.64
C GLN A 148 -66.10 -32.34 -5.66
N ARG A 149 -65.84 -33.32 -6.54
CA ARG A 149 -64.52 -33.93 -6.69
C ARG A 149 -63.48 -32.91 -7.13
N ILE A 150 -63.78 -32.10 -8.14
CA ILE A 150 -62.89 -31.04 -8.64
C ILE A 150 -62.62 -30.00 -7.53
N SER A 151 -63.66 -29.59 -6.80
CA SER A 151 -63.53 -28.64 -5.68
C SER A 151 -62.64 -29.17 -4.56
N SER A 152 -62.87 -30.41 -4.13
CA SER A 152 -62.05 -31.09 -3.11
C SER A 152 -60.59 -31.20 -3.56
N MET A 153 -60.33 -31.69 -4.77
CA MET A 153 -58.98 -31.78 -5.34
C MET A 153 -58.31 -30.41 -5.45
N GLY A 154 -59.06 -29.36 -5.80
CA GLY A 154 -58.57 -27.97 -5.83
C GLY A 154 -58.14 -27.47 -4.45
N SER A 155 -58.89 -27.79 -3.40
CA SER A 155 -58.53 -27.46 -2.01
C SER A 155 -57.23 -28.17 -1.58
N TRP A 156 -57.11 -29.47 -1.85
CA TRP A 156 -55.88 -30.23 -1.57
C TRP A 156 -54.67 -29.70 -2.35
N ALA A 157 -54.84 -29.38 -3.63
CA ALA A 157 -53.79 -28.78 -4.45
C ALA A 157 -53.35 -27.41 -3.87
N THR A 158 -54.30 -26.59 -3.42
CA THR A 158 -54.02 -25.30 -2.80
C THR A 158 -53.22 -25.46 -1.50
N GLU A 159 -53.57 -26.44 -0.66
CA GLU A 159 -52.83 -26.73 0.59
C GLU A 159 -51.38 -27.18 0.32
N ILE A 160 -51.18 -28.07 -0.66
CA ILE A 160 -49.85 -28.51 -1.09
C ILE A 160 -49.05 -27.30 -1.61
N GLN A 161 -49.64 -26.52 -2.51
CA GLN A 161 -49.01 -25.33 -3.07
C GLN A 161 -48.66 -24.31 -1.99
N ARG A 162 -49.54 -24.07 -1.01
CA ARG A 162 -49.31 -23.18 0.14
C ARG A 162 -48.06 -23.58 0.92
N ARG A 163 -47.95 -24.87 1.26
CA ARG A 163 -46.77 -25.40 1.99
C ARG A 163 -45.48 -25.28 1.19
N ILE A 164 -45.51 -25.65 -0.09
CA ILE A 164 -44.32 -25.57 -0.97
C ILE A 164 -43.88 -24.12 -1.14
N ARG A 165 -44.80 -23.20 -1.42
CA ARG A 165 -44.49 -21.76 -1.55
C ARG A 165 -43.88 -21.20 -0.27
N GLY A 166 -44.44 -21.55 0.89
CA GLY A 166 -43.90 -21.16 2.19
C GLY A 166 -42.48 -21.70 2.43
N PHE A 167 -42.24 -22.98 2.13
CA PHE A 167 -40.93 -23.61 2.25
C PHE A 167 -39.88 -22.92 1.36
N VAL A 168 -40.20 -22.68 0.10
CA VAL A 168 -39.30 -22.00 -0.85
C VAL A 168 -39.01 -20.56 -0.41
N ALA A 169 -40.01 -19.83 0.07
CA ALA A 169 -39.82 -18.47 0.58
C ALA A 169 -38.93 -18.44 1.83
N LEU A 170 -39.14 -19.36 2.78
CA LEU A 170 -38.32 -19.47 3.99
C LEU A 170 -36.87 -19.81 3.65
N ALA A 171 -36.63 -20.76 2.74
CA ALA A 171 -35.29 -21.11 2.29
C ALA A 171 -34.54 -19.91 1.69
N LYS A 172 -35.22 -19.14 0.82
CA LYS A 172 -34.68 -17.90 0.25
C LYS A 172 -34.37 -16.87 1.34
N PHE A 173 -35.27 -16.67 2.30
CA PHE A 173 -35.07 -15.72 3.39
C PHE A 173 -33.86 -16.09 4.26
N ILE A 174 -33.72 -17.37 4.64
CA ILE A 174 -32.58 -17.84 5.45
C ILE A 174 -31.26 -17.58 4.72
N SER A 175 -31.19 -17.90 3.43
CA SER A 175 -30.00 -17.67 2.60
C SER A 175 -29.64 -16.17 2.50
N LEU A 176 -30.64 -15.32 2.25
CA LEU A 176 -30.46 -13.88 2.17
C LEU A 176 -30.01 -13.29 3.51
N ARG A 177 -30.64 -13.71 4.62
CA ARG A 177 -30.28 -13.27 5.98
C ARG A 177 -28.85 -13.64 6.32
N SER A 178 -28.42 -14.88 6.04
CA SER A 178 -27.04 -15.32 6.27
C SER A 178 -26.03 -14.47 5.49
N SER A 179 -26.34 -14.19 4.22
CA SER A 179 -25.50 -13.34 3.35
C SER A 179 -25.44 -11.90 3.86
N ALA A 180 -26.58 -11.32 4.25
CA ALA A 180 -26.65 -9.97 4.80
C ALA A 180 -25.83 -9.83 6.09
N ILE A 181 -25.92 -10.81 7.01
CA ILE A 181 -25.14 -10.82 8.25
C ILE A 181 -23.63 -10.83 7.96
N LYS A 182 -23.19 -11.64 6.99
CA LYS A 182 -21.78 -11.69 6.58
C LYS A 182 -21.30 -10.34 6.05
N VAL A 183 -22.06 -9.73 5.14
CA VAL A 183 -21.73 -8.40 4.58
C VAL A 183 -21.69 -7.34 5.69
N GLN A 184 -22.67 -7.33 6.58
CA GLN A 184 -22.73 -6.41 7.72
C GLN A 184 -21.53 -6.61 8.67
N ALA A 185 -21.13 -7.84 8.94
CA ALA A 185 -19.97 -8.14 9.78
C ALA A 185 -18.67 -7.58 9.16
N VAL A 186 -18.47 -7.78 7.86
CA VAL A 186 -17.31 -7.23 7.14
C VAL A 186 -17.33 -5.71 7.16
N ALA A 187 -18.47 -5.07 6.88
CA ALA A 187 -18.60 -3.62 6.89
C ALA A 187 -18.30 -3.01 8.27
N ARG A 188 -18.83 -3.62 9.35
CA ARG A 188 -18.55 -3.20 10.73
C ARG A 188 -17.06 -3.36 11.08
N SER A 189 -16.45 -4.48 10.69
CA SER A 189 -15.02 -4.73 10.90
C SER A 189 -14.17 -3.69 10.17
N TYR A 190 -14.44 -3.44 8.89
CA TYR A 190 -13.72 -2.46 8.08
C TYR A 190 -13.82 -1.04 8.67
N ALA A 191 -15.00 -0.63 9.14
CA ALA A 191 -15.17 0.68 9.78
C ALA A 191 -14.28 0.82 11.04
N LYS A 192 -14.19 -0.23 11.86
CA LYS A 192 -13.31 -0.26 13.05
C LYS A 192 -11.83 -0.28 12.69
N GLN A 193 -11.43 -1.09 11.72
CA GLN A 193 -10.05 -1.13 11.23
C GLN A 193 -9.61 0.24 10.69
N ARG A 194 -10.47 0.90 9.90
CA ARG A 194 -10.17 2.23 9.35
C ARG A 194 -9.94 3.26 10.46
N LEU A 195 -10.76 3.25 11.51
CA LEU A 195 -10.58 4.11 12.67
C LEU A 195 -9.24 3.79 13.39
N PHE A 196 -8.96 2.51 13.64
CA PHE A 196 -7.71 2.07 14.27
C PHE A 196 -6.48 2.52 13.47
N HIS A 197 -6.46 2.32 12.15
CA HIS A 197 -5.35 2.75 11.29
C HIS A 197 -5.20 4.27 11.25
N ARG A 198 -6.29 5.05 11.35
CA ARG A 198 -6.21 6.51 11.47
C ARG A 198 -5.57 6.91 12.80
N SER A 199 -6.05 6.37 13.92
CA SER A 199 -5.50 6.65 15.24
C SER A 199 -4.04 6.22 15.37
N ARG A 200 -3.68 5.05 14.83
CA ARG A 200 -2.29 4.55 14.84
C ARG A 200 -1.35 5.45 14.03
N ARG A 201 -1.77 5.94 12.86
CA ARG A 201 -0.98 6.89 12.07
C ARG A 201 -0.77 8.21 12.81
N ALA A 202 -1.81 8.73 13.45
CA ALA A 202 -1.70 9.93 14.28
C ALA A 202 -0.73 9.71 15.45
N LEU A 203 -0.85 8.58 16.16
CA LEU A 203 0.03 8.24 17.28
C LEU A 203 1.51 8.14 16.84
N ILE A 204 1.79 7.45 15.73
CA ILE A 204 3.16 7.34 15.19
C ILE A 204 3.72 8.72 14.82
N SER A 205 2.88 9.60 14.24
CA SER A 205 3.29 10.96 13.88
C SER A 205 3.67 11.79 15.11
N ILE A 206 2.85 11.71 16.17
CA ILE A 206 3.14 12.36 17.46
C ILE A 206 4.42 11.80 18.08
N GLN A 207 4.57 10.48 18.11
CA GLN A 207 5.77 9.82 18.65
C GLN A 207 7.04 10.26 17.91
N ASN A 208 7.01 10.32 16.58
CA ASN A 208 8.12 10.79 15.77
C ASN A 208 8.46 12.26 16.04
N TRP A 209 7.45 13.11 16.19
CA TRP A 209 7.64 14.53 16.52
C TRP A 209 8.28 14.71 17.90
N VAL A 210 7.79 14.01 18.92
CA VAL A 210 8.35 14.02 20.28
C VAL A 210 9.80 13.52 20.29
N ARG A 211 10.09 12.39 19.61
CA ARG A 211 11.46 11.88 19.46
C ARG A 211 12.38 12.91 18.79
N GLY A 212 11.87 13.63 17.78
CA GLY A 212 12.59 14.71 17.11
C GLY A 212 12.89 15.89 18.03
N ILE A 213 11.95 16.30 18.89
CA ILE A 213 12.17 17.36 19.88
C ILE A 213 13.24 16.94 20.87
N ASN A 214 13.14 15.74 21.44
CA ASN A 214 14.10 15.25 22.42
C ASN A 214 15.51 15.17 21.82
N CYS A 215 15.65 14.71 20.58
CA CYS A 215 16.93 14.67 19.88
C CYS A 215 17.50 16.08 19.63
N ARG A 216 16.68 17.04 19.21
CA ARG A 216 17.11 18.44 19.03
C ARG A 216 17.53 19.08 20.34
N ALA A 217 16.78 18.88 21.42
CA ALA A 217 17.13 19.38 22.74
C ALA A 217 18.48 18.81 23.22
N ALA A 218 18.72 17.51 23.03
CA ALA A 218 20.00 16.88 23.34
C ALA A 218 21.16 17.39 22.45
N LEU A 219 20.89 17.66 21.18
CA LEU A 219 21.88 18.24 20.27
C LEU A 219 22.26 19.67 20.68
N ASP A 220 21.28 20.47 21.08
CA ASP A 220 21.52 21.85 21.52
C ASP A 220 22.33 21.91 22.82
N THR A 221 22.10 20.99 23.77
CA THR A 221 22.95 20.90 24.97
C THR A 221 24.39 20.50 24.60
N LEU A 222 24.58 19.52 23.71
CA LEU A 222 25.91 19.15 23.21
C LEU A 222 26.61 20.29 22.47
N ARG A 223 25.89 21.07 21.65
CA ARG A 223 26.42 22.24 20.95
C ARG A 223 26.86 23.33 21.93
N LYS A 224 26.03 23.63 22.94
CA LYS A 224 26.37 24.57 24.01
C LYS A 224 27.64 24.13 24.74
N ASN A 225 27.74 22.86 25.11
CA ASN A 225 28.93 22.30 25.76
C ASN A 225 30.17 22.39 24.86
N THR A 226 30.05 22.01 23.59
CA THR A 226 31.16 22.08 22.62
C THR A 226 31.64 23.52 22.42
N ASN A 227 30.72 24.47 22.28
CA ASN A 227 31.05 25.89 22.15
C ASN A 227 31.70 26.43 23.43
N ALA A 228 31.20 26.04 24.61
CA ALA A 228 31.84 26.37 25.88
C ALA A 228 33.27 25.81 25.96
N SER A 229 33.50 24.56 25.58
CA SER A 229 34.84 23.96 25.53
C SER A 229 35.77 24.66 24.54
N LYS A 230 35.27 25.11 23.39
CA LYS A 230 36.04 25.93 22.43
C LYS A 230 36.46 27.28 23.04
N ILE A 231 35.54 27.98 23.68
CA ILE A 231 35.84 29.26 24.36
C ILE A 231 36.86 29.04 25.48
N GLN A 232 36.65 28.01 26.32
CA GLN A 232 37.55 27.70 27.44
C GLN A 232 38.95 27.30 26.96
N SER A 233 39.06 26.50 25.90
CA SER A 233 40.36 26.11 25.33
C SER A 233 41.09 27.31 24.71
N TYR A 234 40.38 28.18 23.98
CA TYR A 234 40.95 29.42 23.46
C TYR A 234 41.44 30.35 24.58
N TRP A 235 40.63 30.55 25.62
CA TRP A 235 41.03 31.37 26.77
C TRP A 235 42.25 30.79 27.50
N ARG A 236 42.30 29.46 27.72
CA ARG A 236 43.47 28.80 28.32
C ARG A 236 44.73 28.99 27.48
N MET A 237 44.62 28.87 26.16
CA MET A 237 45.72 29.14 25.23
C MET A 237 46.20 30.60 25.33
N VAL A 238 45.30 31.58 25.23
CA VAL A 238 45.65 33.00 25.33
C VAL A 238 46.34 33.30 26.66
N ARG A 239 45.83 32.78 27.77
CA ARG A 239 46.46 32.93 29.09
C ARG A 239 47.87 32.35 29.13
N ALA A 240 48.10 31.17 28.55
CA ALA A 240 49.42 30.56 28.48
C ALA A 240 50.39 31.39 27.61
N VAL A 241 49.92 31.92 26.48
CA VAL A 241 50.71 32.79 25.59
C VAL A 241 51.06 34.11 26.28
N SER A 242 50.10 34.77 26.92
CA SER A 242 50.34 36.00 27.69
C SER A 242 51.36 35.78 28.80
N SER A 243 51.22 34.69 29.56
CA SER A 243 52.19 34.34 30.61
C SER A 243 53.59 34.09 30.03
N LEU A 244 53.70 33.38 28.90
CA LEU A 244 54.98 33.20 28.22
C LEU A 244 55.56 34.53 27.71
N ALA A 245 54.74 35.44 27.21
CA ALA A 245 55.18 36.76 26.78
C ALA A 245 55.73 37.58 27.96
N GLU A 246 55.05 37.57 29.11
CA GLU A 246 55.53 38.17 30.36
C GLU A 246 56.90 37.59 30.76
N TYR A 247 57.05 36.26 30.78
CA TYR A 247 58.33 35.62 31.07
C TYR A 247 59.41 35.94 30.04
N ARG A 248 59.07 36.03 28.75
CA ARG A 248 60.02 36.39 27.68
C ARG A 248 60.53 37.81 27.83
N VAL A 249 59.65 38.78 28.11
CA VAL A 249 60.06 40.17 28.33
C VAL A 249 61.00 40.25 29.54
N ALA A 250 60.66 39.59 30.65
CA ALA A 250 61.53 39.52 31.82
C ALA A 250 62.89 38.88 31.48
N ALA A 251 62.90 37.78 30.72
CA ALA A 251 64.13 37.12 30.30
C ALA A 251 65.00 38.00 29.39
N VAL A 252 64.41 38.71 28.42
CA VAL A 252 65.14 39.63 27.52
C VAL A 252 65.78 40.77 28.31
N ILE A 253 65.07 41.36 29.27
CA ILE A 253 65.62 42.40 30.15
C ILE A 253 66.83 41.87 30.90
N ILE A 254 66.69 40.72 31.57
CA ILE A 254 67.79 40.08 32.32
C ILE A 254 68.98 39.77 31.39
N GLN A 255 68.72 39.16 30.23
CA GLN A 255 69.77 38.83 29.25
C GLN A 255 70.49 40.08 28.72
N SER A 256 69.76 41.16 28.45
CA SER A 256 70.35 42.41 27.96
C SER A 256 71.28 43.05 29.01
N GLN A 257 70.87 43.05 30.29
CA GLN A 257 71.69 43.56 31.38
C GLN A 257 72.94 42.71 31.58
N LEU A 258 72.83 41.37 31.51
CA LEU A 258 73.97 40.46 31.61
C LEU A 258 74.95 40.63 30.44
N ARG A 259 74.46 40.71 29.20
CA ARG A 259 75.30 40.96 28.01
C ARG A 259 76.01 42.31 28.12
N GLY A 260 75.30 43.36 28.54
CA GLY A 260 75.87 44.68 28.79
C GLY A 260 76.94 44.67 29.89
N ALA A 261 76.68 43.99 31.02
CA ALA A 261 77.64 43.85 32.11
C ALA A 261 78.92 43.12 31.67
N ARG A 262 78.80 42.10 30.80
CA ARG A 262 79.95 41.37 30.25
C ARG A 262 80.78 42.21 29.28
N GLN A 263 80.16 43.04 28.43
CA GLN A 263 80.86 43.85 27.43
C GLN A 263 81.50 45.13 28.00
N ARG A 264 80.91 45.70 29.06
CA ARG A 264 81.39 46.93 29.73
C ARG A 264 82.88 46.93 30.13
N PRO A 265 83.45 45.89 30.77
CA PRO A 265 84.88 45.90 31.13
C PRO A 265 85.78 45.90 29.89
N ILE A 266 85.42 45.13 28.84
CA ILE A 266 86.18 45.07 27.58
C ILE A 266 86.21 46.44 26.90
N TYR A 267 85.04 47.09 26.78
CA TYR A 267 84.95 48.43 26.20
C TYR A 267 85.74 49.47 27.01
N ARG A 268 85.69 49.42 28.35
CA ARG A 268 86.45 50.33 29.21
C ARG A 268 87.95 50.16 29.06
N ALA A 269 88.43 48.92 28.90
CA ALA A 269 89.85 48.66 28.63
C ALA A 269 90.28 49.25 27.30
N ALA A 270 89.53 49.00 26.21
CA ALA A 270 89.82 49.57 24.89
C ALA A 270 89.73 51.11 24.86
N LEU A 271 88.78 51.70 25.62
CA LEU A 271 88.68 53.16 25.75
C LEU A 271 89.87 53.74 26.51
N ALA A 272 90.33 53.08 27.57
CA ALA A 272 91.52 53.51 28.30
C ALA A 272 92.77 53.45 27.42
N GLU A 273 92.91 52.39 26.61
CA GLU A 273 93.98 52.25 25.62
C GLU A 273 93.97 53.41 24.61
N SER A 274 92.83 53.72 24.00
CA SER A 274 92.69 54.85 23.05
C SER A 274 92.97 56.22 23.69
N ILE A 275 92.63 56.40 24.97
CA ILE A 275 92.96 57.62 25.73
C ILE A 275 94.47 57.70 25.96
N GLU A 276 95.14 56.60 26.30
CA GLU A 276 96.60 56.57 26.45
C GLU A 276 97.31 56.84 25.12
N GLU A 277 96.87 56.21 24.02
CA GLU A 277 97.37 56.51 22.67
C GLU A 277 97.25 58.00 22.33
N SER A 278 96.09 58.61 22.62
CA SER A 278 95.87 60.04 22.42
C SER A 278 96.79 60.91 23.30
N LYS A 279 97.12 60.48 24.52
CA LYS A 279 98.10 61.18 25.37
C LYS A 279 99.51 61.11 24.80
N PHE A 280 99.93 59.92 24.32
CA PHE A 280 101.22 59.75 23.66
C PHE A 280 101.33 60.60 22.39
N GLU A 281 100.28 60.65 21.57
CA GLU A 281 100.22 61.53 20.39
C GLU A 281 100.36 63.02 20.76
N ASN A 282 99.68 63.45 21.82
CA ASN A 282 99.77 64.84 22.29
C ASN A 282 101.16 65.18 22.84
N GLN A 283 101.82 64.24 23.51
CA GLN A 283 103.20 64.40 23.96
C GLN A 283 104.17 64.52 22.79
N LEU A 284 104.04 63.68 21.76
CA LEU A 284 104.83 63.76 20.52
C LEU A 284 104.68 65.12 19.83
N LYS A 285 103.44 65.61 19.69
CA LYS A 285 103.15 66.94 19.12
C LYS A 285 103.81 68.07 19.93
N SER A 286 103.84 67.95 21.25
CA SER A 286 104.48 68.96 22.13
C SER A 286 106.00 69.00 21.98
N LEU A 287 106.64 67.84 21.77
CA LEU A 287 108.09 67.74 21.56
C LEU A 287 108.48 68.30 20.19
N GLN A 288 107.69 68.04 19.15
CA GLN A 288 107.90 68.63 17.82
C GLN A 288 107.85 70.16 17.85
N ARG A 289 106.87 70.75 18.56
CA ARG A 289 106.80 72.21 18.74
C ARG A 289 108.01 72.81 19.45
N LYS A 290 108.57 72.13 20.46
CA LYS A 290 109.79 72.60 21.15
C LYS A 290 111.02 72.56 20.24
N LEU A 291 111.10 71.60 19.32
CA LEU A 291 112.16 71.53 18.32
C LEU A 291 112.06 72.70 17.33
N GLU A 292 110.85 72.96 16.80
CA GLU A 292 110.59 74.07 15.87
C GLU A 292 110.85 75.46 16.50
N GLU A 293 110.51 75.64 17.78
CA GLU A 293 110.79 76.88 18.51
C GLU A 293 112.29 77.11 18.76
N ALA A 294 113.05 76.04 19.00
CA ALA A 294 114.52 76.12 19.13
C ALA A 294 115.19 76.49 17.79
N GLU A 295 114.69 75.95 16.68
CA GLU A 295 115.16 76.30 15.32
C GLU A 295 114.86 77.76 14.96
N LYS A 296 113.65 78.26 15.25
CA LYS A 296 113.28 79.67 15.04
C LYS A 296 114.15 80.62 15.86
N ARG A 297 114.48 80.27 17.11
CA ARG A 297 115.39 81.07 17.96
C ARG A 297 116.82 81.12 17.41
N ARG A 298 117.33 80.05 16.78
CA ARG A 298 118.63 80.10 16.08
C ARG A 298 118.61 81.06 14.89
N ILE A 299 117.55 81.00 14.08
CA ILE A 299 117.41 81.82 12.86
C ILE A 299 117.25 83.32 13.20
N GLU A 300 116.53 83.67 14.28
CA GLU A 300 116.38 85.06 14.73
C GLU A 300 117.65 85.67 15.32
N ALA A 301 118.48 84.87 16.01
CA ALA A 301 119.77 85.32 16.53
C ALA A 301 120.77 85.61 15.38
N GLU A 302 120.68 84.84 14.29
CA GLU A 302 121.51 85.01 13.10
C GLU A 302 121.11 86.27 12.30
N LYS A 303 119.80 86.55 12.17
CA LYS A 303 119.29 87.79 11.54
C LYS A 303 119.64 89.07 12.30
N LYS A 304 119.61 89.06 13.64
CA LYS A 304 119.98 90.22 14.48
C LYS A 304 121.47 90.57 14.42
N ARG A 305 122.35 89.60 14.16
CA ARG A 305 123.78 89.88 13.92
C ARG A 305 124.01 90.62 12.60
N LEU A 306 123.29 90.24 11.54
CA LEU A 306 123.44 90.81 10.20
C LEU A 306 122.86 92.23 10.04
N GLU A 307 121.86 92.63 10.85
CA GLU A 307 121.29 93.99 10.82
C GLU A 307 122.12 95.05 11.56
N ALA A 308 122.93 94.65 12.55
CA ALA A 308 123.84 95.55 13.26
C ALA A 308 125.09 95.92 12.43
N GLU A 309 125.42 95.14 11.41
CA GLU A 309 126.62 95.29 10.57
C GLU A 309 126.44 96.29 9.40
N LYS A 310 125.22 96.78 9.14
CA LYS A 310 124.89 97.63 7.96
C LYS A 310 124.63 99.12 8.24
N ARG A 311 124.85 99.64 9.47
CA ARG A 311 124.51 101.05 9.84
C ARG A 311 125.67 101.95 10.32
N ALA A 312 126.93 101.51 10.32
CA ALA A 312 128.05 102.32 10.84
C ALA A 312 129.40 102.12 10.10
N ALA A 313 129.46 102.41 8.80
CA ALA A 313 130.73 102.59 8.08
C ALA A 313 130.57 103.54 6.86
N GLU A 314 130.72 104.85 7.10
CA GLU A 314 131.25 105.84 6.15
C GLU A 314 132.66 106.24 6.61
N ALA A 315 133.57 106.39 5.63
CA ALA A 315 134.99 106.80 5.66
C ALA A 315 136.07 105.71 5.92
N PRO A 316 137.23 105.76 5.21
CA PRO A 316 137.81 104.58 4.55
C PRO A 316 139.28 104.23 4.93
N GLU A 317 139.65 102.93 4.91
CA GLU A 317 140.89 102.39 4.31
C GLU A 317 141.05 100.85 4.47
N LYS A 318 141.36 100.17 3.34
CA LYS A 318 142.34 99.08 3.09
C LYS A 318 142.34 97.67 3.77
N ILE A 319 142.14 96.66 2.91
CA ILE A 319 142.85 95.36 2.67
C ILE A 319 142.72 94.19 3.70
N VAL A 320 142.29 93.01 3.20
CA VAL A 320 142.95 91.65 3.22
C VAL A 320 141.94 90.48 3.34
N VAL A 321 142.17 89.48 2.48
CA VAL A 321 141.56 88.15 2.25
C VAL A 321 141.76 87.14 3.41
N VAL A 322 140.91 86.11 3.58
CA VAL A 322 141.28 84.69 3.86
C VAL A 322 140.07 83.73 3.85
N HIS A 323 140.30 82.56 3.21
CA HIS A 323 139.48 81.33 3.13
C HIS A 323 139.32 80.55 4.45
N LYS A 324 138.33 79.63 4.53
CA LYS A 324 138.58 78.20 4.81
C LYS A 324 137.36 77.28 4.60
N GLU A 325 137.71 76.02 4.31
CA GLU A 325 136.98 74.91 3.71
C GLU A 325 136.28 73.95 4.72
N VAL A 326 135.21 73.25 4.25
CA VAL A 326 134.96 71.76 4.15
C VAL A 326 135.52 70.88 5.31
N PRO A 327 134.82 69.83 5.86
CA PRO A 327 134.38 68.69 5.05
C PRO A 327 133.19 67.78 5.46
N SER A 328 132.86 66.99 4.43
CA SER A 328 132.02 65.80 4.23
C SER A 328 132.35 64.53 5.02
N ARG A 329 131.36 63.61 5.08
CA ARG A 329 131.38 62.13 4.87
C ARG A 329 130.18 61.50 5.62
N SER A 330 129.58 60.34 5.35
CA SER A 330 129.31 59.42 4.22
C SER A 330 129.03 58.02 4.85
N ASN A 331 128.11 57.22 4.27
CA ASN A 331 128.00 55.74 4.35
C ASN A 331 127.46 55.13 5.67
N SER A 332 126.86 53.94 5.78
CA SER A 332 126.37 52.86 4.89
C SER A 332 125.69 51.76 5.76
N ALA A 333 124.70 51.04 5.19
CA ALA A 333 124.27 49.62 5.36
C ALA A 333 124.18 48.90 6.74
N ALA A 334 123.09 48.14 6.96
CA ALA A 334 123.09 46.67 7.25
C ALA A 334 121.73 46.09 7.73
N TYR A 335 121.24 45.07 6.99
CA TYR A 335 120.56 43.80 7.41
C TYR A 335 119.19 43.83 8.13
N GLN A 336 118.06 43.33 7.58
CA GLN A 336 117.68 41.93 7.23
C GLN A 336 118.01 40.87 8.30
N GLN A 337 116.99 40.50 9.11
CA GLN A 337 116.60 39.13 9.54
C GLN A 337 115.99 39.10 10.96
N LEU A 338 114.64 38.99 11.04
CA LEU A 338 113.91 38.11 11.99
C LEU A 338 112.40 38.12 11.68
N VAL A 339 112.07 38.00 10.39
CA VAL A 339 110.78 37.53 9.89
C VAL A 339 110.98 36.06 9.58
N THR A 340 110.53 35.18 10.48
CA THR A 340 110.03 33.82 10.23
C THR A 340 109.85 33.11 11.57
N GLN A 341 108.69 33.29 12.20
CA GLN A 341 108.16 32.36 13.22
C GLN A 341 106.65 32.53 13.50
N ASN A 342 105.99 33.58 12.98
CA ASN A 342 104.56 33.82 13.25
C ASN A 342 103.59 33.47 12.10
N ASP A 343 104.07 33.07 10.91
CA ASP A 343 103.18 32.78 9.77
C ASP A 343 102.65 31.34 9.72
N THR A 344 103.24 30.41 10.48
CA THR A 344 102.79 29.01 10.51
C THR A 344 101.62 28.78 11.49
N GLU A 345 101.53 29.53 12.58
CA GLU A 345 100.42 29.41 13.54
C GLU A 345 99.13 30.08 13.02
N ALA A 346 99.25 31.16 12.23
CA ALA A 346 98.11 31.83 11.61
C ALA A 346 97.43 30.96 10.53
N GLN A 347 98.18 30.14 9.79
CA GLN A 347 97.64 29.27 8.74
C GLN A 347 96.99 27.99 9.28
N GLU A 348 97.40 27.47 10.44
CA GLU A 348 96.75 26.30 11.07
C GLU A 348 95.42 26.66 11.75
N LEU A 349 95.30 27.87 12.32
CA LEU A 349 94.07 28.35 12.94
C LEU A 349 92.95 28.57 11.92
N ILE A 350 93.28 29.07 10.73
CA ILE A 350 92.31 29.27 9.63
C ILE A 350 91.79 27.91 9.12
N LYS A 351 92.66 26.91 8.95
CA LYS A 351 92.26 25.55 8.54
C LYS A 351 91.35 24.85 9.56
N ARG A 352 91.55 25.08 10.86
CA ARG A 352 90.67 24.52 11.92
C ARG A 352 89.28 25.18 11.94
N GLN A 353 89.21 26.48 11.67
CA GLN A 353 87.94 27.21 11.61
C GLN A 353 87.11 26.85 10.36
N GLN A 354 87.74 26.60 9.21
CA GLN A 354 87.03 26.13 8.01
C GLN A 354 86.39 24.74 8.23
N LYS A 355 87.11 23.81 8.87
CA LYS A 355 86.62 22.44 9.09
C LYS A 355 85.41 22.36 10.04
N GLN A 356 85.36 23.23 11.06
CA GLN A 356 84.22 23.30 11.99
C GLN A 356 82.97 23.91 11.35
N ILE A 357 83.14 24.81 10.37
CA ILE A 357 82.03 25.39 9.62
C ILE A 357 81.43 24.33 8.68
N ASP A 358 82.26 23.54 7.99
CA ASP A 358 81.79 22.49 7.08
C ASP A 358 81.06 21.34 7.83
N GLU A 359 81.51 20.98 9.04
CA GLU A 359 80.82 19.99 9.90
C GLU A 359 79.45 20.49 10.41
N GLN A 360 79.28 21.81 10.63
CA GLN A 360 77.98 22.38 11.03
C GLN A 360 76.98 22.50 9.87
N TYR A 361 77.45 22.71 8.64
CA TYR A 361 76.58 22.71 7.46
C TYR A 361 76.04 21.31 7.15
N GLN A 362 76.83 20.24 7.34
CA GLN A 362 76.37 18.87 7.11
C GLN A 362 75.32 18.36 8.13
N LEU A 363 75.29 18.92 9.34
CA LEU A 363 74.28 18.61 10.37
C LEU A 363 72.93 19.34 10.16
N LEU A 364 72.88 20.34 9.28
CA LEU A 364 71.67 21.11 8.95
C LEU A 364 70.96 20.60 7.68
N GLU A 365 71.56 19.69 6.93
CA GLU A 365 70.99 19.05 5.73
C GLU A 365 70.50 17.60 5.96
N GLN A 366 70.48 17.12 7.22
CA GLN A 366 69.75 15.92 7.66
C GLN A 366 68.60 16.32 8.57
#